data_AF-A0A352Y4V2-F1
#
_entry.id   AF-A0A352Y4V2-F1
#
_cell.length_a   1.000
_cell.length_b   1.000
_cell.length_c   1.000
_cell.angle_alpha   90.00
_cell.angle_beta   90.00
_cell.angle_gamma   90.00
#
_symmetry.space_group_name_H-M   'P 1'
#
loop_
_entity.id
_entity.type
_entity.pdbx_description
1 polymer ?
#
loop_
_entity_poly.entity_id
_entity_poly.type
_entity_poly.pdbx_seq_one_letter_code
_entity_poly.pdbx_strand_id
1 'polypeptide(L)'
;LCEDFEPSLAKRALFYLAFYPYALFFFAGYTESLFVLFSVAIFLLLRRGKPLDWWFAGGIGFLATLTRSTGVLLSIPFFIMYVRHFWVPAKRDQNSWLQKINALAPIVLFPLAILAYMAYLGFTKGNPFIVQSEEAAYWHRHFALLWITYANTIQSLLTHPLFSMVVVKNLLDITFTTLPIVVLIVGWKRLPLHYSLFAAAVMVFSLSFPLLNITPLTSQPRYMMAAFPVIVLLALWGKRPRFDQFFMSLGPPLLVLNTVLFVSHYWVA
;
A
#
# COMPACT_ATOMS: atom_id res chain seq x y z
N LEU A 1 11.64 7.27 9.31
CA LEU A 1 12.63 6.17 9.30
C LEU A 1 13.88 6.51 10.11
N CYS A 2 14.61 7.60 9.83
CA CYS A 2 15.81 7.98 10.61
C CYS A 2 15.56 8.20 12.12
N GLU A 3 14.31 8.46 12.52
CA GLU A 3 13.93 8.61 13.92
C GLU A 3 13.44 7.30 14.57
N ASP A 4 13.09 6.27 13.78
CA ASP A 4 12.76 4.92 14.30
C ASP A 4 13.94 3.96 14.26
N PHE A 5 14.84 4.24 13.31
CA PHE A 5 15.88 3.35 12.85
C PHE A 5 17.09 4.20 12.46
N GLU A 6 18.23 3.56 12.24
CA GLU A 6 19.47 4.23 11.83
C GLU A 6 19.32 5.00 10.50
N PRO A 7 20.00 6.15 10.31
CA PRO A 7 20.01 6.90 9.05
C PRO A 7 20.42 6.07 7.82
N SER A 8 21.34 5.12 8.01
CA SER A 8 21.76 4.16 6.99
C SER A 8 20.61 3.29 6.49
N LEU A 9 19.66 2.96 7.36
CA LEU A 9 18.46 2.20 7.00
C LEU A 9 17.53 3.03 6.12
N ALA A 10 17.32 4.29 6.46
CA ALA A 10 16.46 5.18 5.67
C ALA A 10 17.00 5.37 4.26
N LYS A 11 18.32 5.56 4.12
CA LYS A 11 18.99 5.61 2.81
C LYS A 11 18.74 4.31 2.04
N ARG A 12 18.97 3.15 2.65
CA ARG A 12 18.75 1.85 1.98
C ARG A 12 17.29 1.63 1.59
N ALA A 13 16.33 1.99 2.45
CA ALA A 13 14.91 1.90 2.14
C ALA A 13 14.54 2.78 0.95
N LEU A 14 15.09 4.00 0.86
CA LEU A 14 14.91 4.87 -0.30
C LEU A 14 15.48 4.24 -1.57
N PHE A 15 16.69 3.67 -1.51
CA PHE A 15 17.27 2.95 -2.65
C PHE A 15 16.40 1.77 -3.07
N TYR A 16 15.91 0.97 -2.12
CA TYR A 16 15.07 -0.19 -2.44
C TYR A 16 13.71 0.21 -2.99
N LEU A 17 13.15 1.34 -2.54
CA LEU A 17 11.93 1.90 -3.11
C LEU A 17 12.17 2.39 -4.54
N ALA A 18 13.25 3.13 -4.78
CA ALA A 18 13.59 3.70 -6.08
C ALA A 18 13.94 2.65 -7.14
N PHE A 19 14.57 1.54 -6.72
CA PHE A 19 14.94 0.42 -7.59
C PHE A 19 14.03 -0.80 -7.42
N TYR A 20 12.83 -0.60 -6.87
CA TYR A 20 11.81 -1.65 -6.84
C TYR A 20 11.44 -2.01 -8.30
N PRO A 21 11.20 -3.29 -8.65
CA PRO A 21 10.91 -3.72 -10.03
C PRO A 21 9.77 -2.97 -10.73
N TYR A 22 8.84 -2.41 -9.96
CA TYR A 22 7.69 -1.64 -10.45
C TYR A 22 7.74 -0.14 -10.06
N ALA A 23 8.92 0.39 -9.71
CA ALA A 23 9.09 1.80 -9.33
C ALA A 23 8.75 2.80 -10.45
N LEU A 24 8.65 2.35 -11.71
CA LEU A 24 8.20 3.16 -12.84
C LEU A 24 6.81 3.80 -12.59
N PHE A 25 5.96 3.17 -11.78
CA PHE A 25 4.63 3.69 -11.43
C PHE A 25 4.68 4.94 -10.56
N PHE A 26 5.83 5.28 -9.97
CA PHE A 26 6.03 6.59 -9.34
C PHE A 26 6.14 7.72 -10.35
N PHE A 27 6.49 7.43 -11.61
CA PHE A 27 6.66 8.40 -12.68
C PHE A 27 5.57 8.33 -13.77
N ALA A 28 4.94 7.17 -13.97
CA ALA A 28 4.00 6.92 -15.07
C ALA A 28 2.62 7.62 -14.93
N GLY A 29 2.52 8.70 -14.14
CA GLY A 29 1.27 9.46 -13.95
C GLY A 29 0.21 8.75 -13.11
N TYR A 30 0.61 7.75 -12.32
CA TYR A 30 -0.28 7.04 -11.40
C TYR A 30 -0.23 7.63 -9.98
N THR A 31 -1.21 7.22 -9.17
CA THR A 31 -1.44 7.68 -7.79
C THR A 31 -0.40 7.20 -6.75
N GLU A 32 0.47 6.27 -7.13
CA GLU A 32 1.36 5.51 -6.24
C GLU A 32 2.35 6.43 -5.51
N SER A 33 2.89 7.44 -6.21
CA SER A 33 3.83 8.40 -5.62
C SER A 33 3.16 9.29 -4.57
N LEU A 34 1.98 9.83 -4.86
CA LEU A 34 1.19 10.61 -3.92
C LEU A 34 0.73 9.77 -2.72
N PHE A 35 0.28 8.54 -2.95
CA PHE A 35 -0.15 7.66 -1.88
C PHE A 35 0.98 7.32 -0.91
N VAL A 36 2.17 6.97 -1.43
CA VAL A 36 3.35 6.70 -0.58
C VAL A 36 3.79 7.97 0.16
N LEU A 37 3.80 9.13 -0.51
CA LEU A 37 4.11 10.42 0.11
C LEU A 37 3.19 10.72 1.29
N PHE A 38 1.88 10.66 1.08
CA PHE A 38 0.89 10.92 2.12
C PHE A 38 0.95 9.88 3.25
N SER A 39 1.16 8.60 2.92
CA SER A 39 1.35 7.54 3.91
C SER A 39 2.54 7.86 4.82
N VAL A 40 3.71 8.17 4.26
CA VAL A 40 4.89 8.50 5.06
C VAL A 40 4.68 9.79 5.85
N ALA A 41 4.05 10.81 5.28
CA ALA A 41 3.73 12.08 5.96
C ALA A 41 2.84 11.87 7.19
N ILE A 42 1.79 11.04 7.08
CA ILE A 42 0.91 10.70 8.21
C ILE A 42 1.70 10.01 9.32
N PHE A 43 2.54 9.02 8.99
CA PHE A 43 3.36 8.36 9.99
C PHE A 43 4.34 9.31 10.70
N LEU A 44 4.90 10.30 9.98
CA LEU A 44 5.74 11.34 10.56
C LEU A 44 4.96 12.26 11.50
N LEU A 45 3.76 12.70 11.12
CA LEU A 45 2.91 13.56 11.96
C LEU A 45 2.44 12.83 13.22
N LEU A 46 1.94 11.61 13.06
CA LEU A 46 1.49 10.77 14.18
C LEU A 46 2.61 10.48 15.18
N ARG A 47 3.86 10.38 14.72
CA ARG A 47 5.02 10.26 15.61
C ARG A 47 5.23 11.52 16.44
N ARG A 48 5.24 12.69 15.79
CA ARG A 48 5.48 13.97 16.48
C ARG A 48 4.44 14.22 17.55
N GLY A 49 3.18 13.84 17.28
CA GLY A 49 2.12 13.75 18.27
C GLY A 49 1.73 15.08 18.89
N LYS A 50 2.09 16.23 18.29
CA LYS A 50 1.64 17.54 18.76
C LYS A 50 0.15 17.70 18.46
N PRO A 51 -0.59 18.57 19.19
CA PRO A 51 -2.02 18.75 18.99
C PRO A 51 -2.43 19.05 17.53
N LEU A 52 -1.64 19.87 16.81
CA LEU A 52 -1.90 20.19 15.40
C LEU A 52 -1.54 19.05 14.44
N ASP A 53 -0.60 18.18 14.81
CA ASP A 53 -0.15 17.08 13.93
C ASP A 53 -1.29 16.08 13.71
N TRP A 54 -2.19 15.88 14.67
CA TRP A 54 -3.38 15.05 14.51
C TRP A 54 -4.33 15.57 13.43
N TRP A 55 -4.56 16.88 13.42
CA TRP A 55 -5.40 17.54 12.40
C TRP A 55 -4.73 17.50 11.02
N PHE A 56 -3.43 17.76 10.93
CA PHE A 56 -2.69 17.60 9.68
C PHE A 56 -2.69 16.15 9.20
N ALA A 57 -2.57 15.17 10.09
CA ALA A 57 -2.63 13.75 9.73
C ALA A 57 -4.01 13.37 9.19
N GLY A 58 -5.10 13.88 9.79
CA GLY A 58 -6.46 13.70 9.26
C GLY A 58 -6.67 14.38 7.90
N GLY A 59 -6.18 15.61 7.72
CA GLY A 59 -6.27 16.35 6.45
C GLY A 59 -5.48 15.68 5.33
N ILE A 60 -4.25 15.22 5.61
CA ILE A 60 -3.47 14.43 4.65
C ILE A 60 -4.14 13.07 4.41
N GLY A 61 -4.76 12.47 5.42
CA GLY A 61 -5.57 11.25 5.31
C GLY A 61 -6.75 11.40 4.35
N PHE A 62 -7.44 12.55 4.42
CA PHE A 62 -8.49 12.92 3.48
C PHE A 62 -7.95 12.98 2.04
N LEU A 63 -6.83 13.69 1.83
CA LEU A 63 -6.19 13.78 0.51
C LEU A 63 -5.72 12.42 -0.01
N ALA A 64 -5.12 11.59 0.84
CA ALA A 64 -4.69 10.24 0.47
C ALA A 64 -5.87 9.37 0.03
N THR A 65 -7.01 9.51 0.71
CA THR A 65 -8.22 8.75 0.38
C THR A 65 -8.87 9.27 -0.92
N LEU A 66 -8.77 10.56 -1.21
CA LEU A 66 -9.18 11.13 -2.50
C LEU A 66 -8.29 10.68 -3.66
N THR A 67 -7.00 10.43 -3.43
CA THR A 67 -6.14 9.86 -4.48
C THR A 67 -6.47 8.40 -4.77
N ARG A 68 -6.81 7.62 -3.74
CA ARG A 68 -7.12 6.19 -3.82
C ARG A 68 -7.97 5.77 -2.63
N SER A 69 -8.95 4.89 -2.86
CA SER A 69 -9.79 4.33 -1.78
C SER A 69 -9.01 3.63 -0.67
N THR A 70 -7.84 3.05 -0.99
CA THR A 70 -6.91 2.46 0.00
C THR A 70 -6.40 3.46 1.04
N GLY A 71 -6.48 4.76 0.78
CA GLY A 71 -6.14 5.83 1.73
C GLY A 71 -6.91 5.74 3.04
N VAL A 72 -8.14 5.21 3.02
CA VAL A 72 -8.94 5.06 4.24
C VAL A 72 -8.27 4.14 5.28
N LEU A 73 -7.44 3.20 4.82
CA LEU A 73 -6.74 2.24 5.68
C LEU A 73 -5.64 2.90 6.53
N LEU A 74 -5.22 4.12 6.20
CA LEU A 74 -4.33 4.94 7.04
C LEU A 74 -5.02 5.39 8.35
N SER A 75 -6.34 5.25 8.48
CA SER A 75 -7.03 5.38 9.77
C SER A 75 -6.58 4.33 10.80
N ILE A 76 -6.08 3.17 10.35
CA ILE A 76 -5.57 2.10 11.22
C ILE A 76 -4.32 2.55 11.99
N PRO A 77 -3.21 2.95 11.32
CA PRO A 77 -2.05 3.46 12.04
C PRO A 77 -2.37 4.74 12.83
N PHE A 78 -3.29 5.60 12.35
CA PHE A 78 -3.78 6.76 13.11
C PHE A 78 -4.36 6.33 14.46
N PHE A 79 -5.31 5.39 14.46
CA PHE A 79 -5.97 4.93 15.68
C PHE A 79 -5.00 4.23 16.63
N ILE A 80 -4.12 3.38 16.12
CA ILE A 80 -3.12 2.68 16.95
C ILE A 80 -2.16 3.69 17.60
N MET A 81 -1.72 4.71 16.86
CA MET A 81 -0.86 5.76 17.39
C MET A 81 -1.59 6.62 18.42
N TYR A 82 -2.88 6.92 18.20
CA TYR A 82 -3.74 7.59 19.18
C TYR A 82 -3.83 6.80 20.48
N VAL A 83 -4.14 5.49 20.41
CA VAL A 83 -4.21 4.62 21.59
C VAL A 83 -2.86 4.58 22.31
N ARG A 84 -1.75 4.43 21.57
CA ARG A 84 -0.40 4.44 22.16
C ARG A 84 -0.03 5.77 22.80
N HIS A 85 -0.50 6.89 22.27
CA HIS A 85 -0.17 8.21 22.81
C HIS A 85 -0.89 8.46 24.15
N PHE A 86 -2.18 8.10 24.24
CA PHE A 86 -3.04 8.48 25.38
C PHE A 86 -3.32 7.37 26.39
N TRP A 87 -3.09 6.10 26.05
CA TRP A 87 -3.52 4.95 26.87
C TRP A 87 -2.37 4.05 27.33
N VAL A 88 -1.11 4.45 27.07
CA VAL A 88 0.04 3.82 27.72
C VAL A 88 0.00 4.15 29.23
N PRO A 89 0.15 3.16 30.14
CA PRO A 89 -0.06 3.34 31.58
C PRO A 89 0.66 4.53 32.19
N ALA A 90 1.88 4.83 31.71
CA ALA A 90 2.70 5.94 32.20
C ALA A 90 2.14 7.35 31.90
N LYS A 91 1.20 7.49 30.95
CA LYS A 91 0.69 8.81 30.47
C LYS A 91 -0.84 8.93 30.50
N ARG A 92 -1.53 7.92 31.03
CA ARG A 92 -3.00 7.79 30.95
C ARG A 92 -3.76 8.95 31.59
N ASP A 93 -3.25 9.44 32.71
CA ASP A 93 -3.91 10.45 33.56
C ASP A 93 -3.38 11.87 33.35
N GLN A 94 -2.42 12.06 32.43
CA GLN A 94 -1.79 13.37 32.18
C GLN A 94 -2.58 14.25 31.21
N ASN A 95 -3.50 13.66 30.43
CA ASN A 95 -4.21 14.36 29.36
C ASN A 95 -5.70 14.46 29.66
N SER A 96 -6.27 15.66 29.45
CA SER A 96 -7.70 15.90 29.60
C SER A 96 -8.53 15.12 28.58
N TRP A 97 -9.79 14.85 28.92
CA TRP A 97 -10.74 14.20 27.99
C TRP A 97 -10.94 14.98 26.69
N LEU A 98 -10.93 16.32 26.75
CA LEU A 98 -11.04 17.18 25.58
C LEU A 98 -9.84 17.03 24.63
N GLN A 99 -8.62 16.90 25.15
CA GLN A 99 -7.43 16.66 24.32
C GLN A 99 -7.49 15.30 23.62
N LYS A 100 -7.99 14.27 24.31
CA LYS A 100 -8.21 12.93 23.74
C LYS A 100 -9.22 12.98 22.58
N ILE A 101 -10.36 13.63 22.78
CA ILE A 101 -11.36 13.83 21.71
C ILE A 101 -10.78 14.62 20.54
N ASN A 102 -10.11 15.75 20.82
CA ASN A 102 -9.55 16.61 19.77
C ASN A 102 -8.49 15.89 18.92
N ALA A 103 -7.68 15.01 19.52
CA ALA A 103 -6.70 14.21 18.79
C ALA A 103 -7.34 13.08 17.97
N LEU A 104 -8.48 12.54 18.40
CA LEU A 104 -9.18 11.48 17.67
C LEU A 104 -10.07 12.02 16.55
N ALA A 105 -10.70 13.19 16.74
CA ALA A 105 -11.67 13.77 15.81
C ALA A 105 -11.24 13.78 14.32
N PRO A 106 -9.97 14.08 13.96
CA PRO A 106 -9.52 14.09 12.57
C PRO A 106 -9.59 12.73 11.86
N ILE A 107 -9.74 11.61 12.59
CA ILE A 107 -9.90 10.29 11.98
C ILE A 107 -11.16 10.18 11.11
N VAL A 108 -12.17 11.01 11.37
CA VAL A 108 -13.42 11.07 10.59
C VAL A 108 -13.17 11.61 9.18
N LEU A 109 -12.07 12.36 8.96
CA LEU A 109 -11.73 12.89 7.65
C LEU A 109 -11.39 11.79 6.63
N PHE A 110 -10.94 10.61 7.07
CA PHE A 110 -10.67 9.47 6.18
C PHE A 110 -11.94 8.95 5.47
N PRO A 111 -13.00 8.52 6.18
CA PRO A 111 -14.25 8.13 5.53
C PRO A 111 -14.97 9.33 4.89
N LEU A 112 -14.81 10.55 5.41
CA LEU A 112 -15.42 11.74 4.81
C LEU A 112 -14.92 12.00 3.39
N ALA A 113 -13.68 11.66 3.06
CA ALA A 113 -13.16 11.74 1.70
C ALA A 113 -13.92 10.84 0.73
N ILE A 114 -14.23 9.59 1.14
CA ILE A 114 -15.05 8.67 0.34
C ILE A 114 -16.44 9.25 0.14
N LEU A 115 -17.07 9.73 1.21
CA LEU A 115 -18.40 10.34 1.14
C LEU A 115 -18.43 11.59 0.27
N ALA A 116 -17.40 12.44 0.33
CA ALA A 116 -17.27 13.61 -0.52
C ALA A 116 -17.17 13.23 -2.00
N TYR A 117 -16.40 12.19 -2.32
CA TYR A 117 -16.30 11.67 -3.68
C TYR A 117 -17.60 11.02 -4.17
N MET A 118 -18.28 10.25 -3.31
CA MET A 118 -19.60 9.69 -3.60
C MET A 118 -20.65 10.78 -3.83
N ALA A 119 -20.66 11.83 -3.01
CA ALA A 119 -21.56 12.97 -3.19
C ALA A 119 -21.29 13.68 -4.53
N TYR A 120 -20.01 13.93 -4.86
CA TYR A 120 -19.61 14.48 -6.15
C TYR A 120 -20.12 13.62 -7.32
N LEU A 121 -20.02 12.29 -7.24
CA LEU A 121 -20.55 11.38 -8.25
C LEU A 121 -22.08 11.39 -8.29
N GLY A 122 -22.74 11.47 -7.15
CA GLY A 122 -24.20 11.65 -7.07
C GLY A 122 -24.66 12.90 -7.80
N PHE A 123 -23.99 14.04 -7.59
CA PHE A 123 -24.32 15.30 -8.25
C PHE A 123 -23.97 15.33 -9.74
N THR A 124 -22.83 14.76 -10.14
CA THR A 124 -22.33 14.88 -11.53
C THR A 124 -22.75 13.72 -12.44
N LYS A 125 -22.99 12.53 -11.88
CA LYS A 125 -23.32 11.30 -12.61
C LYS A 125 -24.70 10.74 -12.26
N GLY A 126 -25.40 11.31 -11.28
CA GLY A 126 -26.72 10.83 -10.84
C GLY A 126 -26.68 9.54 -10.01
N ASN A 127 -25.49 8.94 -9.81
CA ASN A 127 -25.32 7.71 -9.04
C ASN A 127 -24.04 7.80 -8.16
N PRO A 128 -24.17 7.86 -6.83
CA PRO A 128 -23.02 7.93 -5.92
C PRO A 128 -22.17 6.65 -5.88
N PHE A 129 -22.71 5.52 -6.36
CA PHE A 129 -22.05 4.21 -6.39
C PHE A 129 -21.54 3.81 -7.78
N ILE A 130 -21.49 4.76 -8.73
CA ILE A 130 -21.12 4.46 -10.13
C ILE A 130 -19.77 3.75 -10.25
N VAL A 131 -18.77 4.09 -9.42
CA VAL A 131 -17.46 3.43 -9.48
C VAL A 131 -17.56 1.93 -9.20
N GLN A 132 -18.39 1.51 -8.24
CA GLN A 132 -18.57 0.10 -7.94
C GLN A 132 -19.26 -0.66 -9.09
N SER A 133 -20.29 -0.06 -9.70
CA SER A 133 -20.98 -0.67 -10.83
C SER A 133 -20.10 -0.77 -12.07
N GLU A 134 -19.28 0.26 -12.32
CA GLU A 134 -18.37 0.29 -13.47
C GLU A 134 -17.16 -0.63 -13.29
N GLU A 135 -16.60 -0.74 -12.07
CA GLU A 135 -15.55 -1.73 -11.76
C GLU A 135 -16.05 -3.17 -11.95
N ALA A 136 -17.30 -3.44 -11.57
CA ALA A 136 -17.95 -4.72 -11.79
C ALA A 136 -18.20 -5.00 -13.29
N ALA A 137 -18.78 -4.03 -14.01
CA ALA A 137 -19.23 -4.21 -15.38
C ALA A 137 -18.06 -4.28 -16.39
N TYR A 138 -17.07 -3.38 -16.27
CA TYR A 138 -15.99 -3.24 -17.26
C TYR A 138 -14.70 -3.94 -16.87
N TRP A 139 -14.40 -3.97 -15.58
CA TRP A 139 -13.15 -4.56 -15.08
C TRP A 139 -13.37 -5.93 -14.45
N HIS A 140 -14.63 -6.40 -14.34
CA HIS A 140 -14.98 -7.65 -13.70
C HIS A 140 -14.34 -7.78 -12.30
N ARG A 141 -14.27 -6.66 -11.57
CA ARG A 141 -13.73 -6.60 -10.23
C ARG A 141 -14.87 -6.63 -9.24
N HIS A 142 -14.86 -7.67 -8.41
CA HIS A 142 -15.80 -7.83 -7.32
C HIS A 142 -15.04 -8.26 -6.08
N PHE A 143 -15.68 -8.10 -4.93
CA PHE A 143 -15.15 -8.67 -3.72
C PHE A 143 -15.01 -10.19 -3.88
N ALA A 144 -13.80 -10.70 -3.65
CA ALA A 144 -13.48 -12.11 -3.62
C ALA A 144 -12.58 -12.42 -2.42
N LEU A 145 -12.69 -13.65 -1.93
CA LEU A 145 -11.82 -14.14 -0.87
C LEU A 145 -10.42 -14.38 -1.43
N LEU A 146 -9.40 -14.16 -0.60
CA LEU A 146 -7.98 -14.14 -1.01
C LEU A 146 -7.58 -15.44 -1.74
N TRP A 147 -8.08 -16.59 -1.29
CA TRP A 147 -7.76 -17.88 -1.90
C TRP A 147 -8.37 -18.05 -3.29
N ILE A 148 -9.47 -17.37 -3.61
CA ILE A 148 -10.07 -17.39 -4.96
C ILE A 148 -9.10 -16.72 -5.94
N THR A 149 -8.54 -15.57 -5.56
CA THR A 149 -7.55 -14.85 -6.36
C THR A 149 -6.33 -15.71 -6.70
N TYR A 150 -5.80 -16.41 -5.69
CA TYR A 150 -4.67 -17.33 -5.88
C TYR A 150 -5.04 -18.59 -6.65
N ALA A 151 -6.20 -19.20 -6.37
CA ALA A 151 -6.67 -20.38 -7.07
C ALA A 151 -6.85 -20.11 -8.57
N ASN A 152 -7.48 -18.98 -8.94
CA ASN A 152 -7.66 -18.58 -10.33
C ASN A 152 -6.32 -18.36 -11.04
N THR A 153 -5.33 -17.78 -10.34
CA THR A 153 -4.00 -17.57 -10.91
C THR A 153 -3.27 -18.90 -11.13
N ILE A 154 -3.32 -19.81 -10.16
CA ILE A 154 -2.72 -21.15 -10.28
C ILE A 154 -3.41 -21.94 -11.39
N GLN A 155 -4.74 -21.89 -11.47
CA GLN A 155 -5.49 -22.52 -12.55
C GLN A 155 -5.02 -21.99 -13.92
N SER A 156 -4.92 -20.67 -14.08
CA SER A 156 -4.44 -20.06 -15.32
C SER A 156 -3.02 -20.52 -15.70
N LEU A 157 -2.12 -20.65 -14.72
CA LEU A 157 -0.76 -21.16 -14.94
C LEU A 157 -0.73 -22.63 -15.40
N LEU A 158 -1.68 -23.45 -14.93
CA LEU A 158 -1.77 -24.87 -15.28
C LEU A 158 -2.48 -25.12 -16.61
N THR A 159 -3.38 -24.23 -17.02
CA THR A 159 -4.22 -24.41 -18.22
C THR A 159 -3.64 -23.81 -19.48
N HIS A 160 -2.63 -22.93 -19.37
CA HIS A 160 -2.02 -22.25 -20.53
C HIS A 160 -0.62 -22.77 -20.86
N PRO A 161 -0.17 -22.68 -22.13
CA PRO A 161 1.16 -23.13 -22.52
C PRO A 161 2.28 -22.40 -21.74
N LEU A 162 3.30 -23.14 -21.32
CA LEU A 162 4.37 -22.68 -20.42
C LEU A 162 5.10 -21.41 -20.89
N PHE A 163 5.22 -21.20 -22.21
CA PHE A 163 5.89 -20.04 -22.81
C PHE A 163 4.92 -19.00 -23.38
N SER A 164 3.63 -19.09 -23.05
CA SER A 164 2.67 -18.05 -23.42
C SER A 164 2.89 -16.78 -22.59
N MET A 165 2.62 -15.61 -23.18
CA MET A 165 2.70 -14.32 -22.48
C MET A 165 1.80 -14.27 -21.23
N VAL A 166 0.68 -15.00 -21.24
CA VAL A 166 -0.24 -15.11 -20.10
C VAL A 166 0.47 -15.79 -18.91
N VAL A 167 1.15 -16.91 -19.13
CA VAL A 167 1.88 -17.63 -18.08
C VAL A 167 3.04 -16.79 -17.54
N VAL A 168 3.83 -16.16 -18.42
CA VAL A 168 4.94 -15.29 -18.00
C VAL A 168 4.43 -14.13 -17.13
N LYS A 169 3.34 -13.47 -17.55
CA LYS A 169 2.74 -12.37 -16.79
C LYS A 169 2.18 -12.84 -15.45
N ASN A 170 1.43 -13.94 -15.42
CA ASN A 170 0.91 -14.49 -14.16
C ASN A 170 2.01 -14.95 -13.22
N LEU A 171 3.13 -15.46 -13.75
CA LEU A 171 4.29 -15.84 -12.94
C LEU A 171 4.93 -14.61 -12.30
N LEU A 172 5.12 -13.52 -13.05
CA LEU A 172 5.60 -12.27 -12.49
C LEU A 172 4.62 -11.69 -11.45
N ASP A 173 3.33 -11.62 -11.80
CA ASP A 173 2.29 -11.06 -10.94
C ASP A 173 2.17 -11.84 -9.62
N ILE A 174 2.15 -13.18 -9.65
CA ILE A 174 2.09 -14.00 -8.44
C ILE A 174 3.37 -13.90 -7.60
N THR A 175 4.55 -13.84 -8.24
CA THR A 175 5.83 -13.71 -7.53
C THR A 175 5.92 -12.37 -6.81
N PHE A 176 5.69 -11.26 -7.52
CA PHE A 176 5.79 -9.91 -6.94
C PHE A 176 4.62 -9.52 -6.06
N THR A 177 3.52 -10.27 -6.09
CA THR A 177 2.45 -10.17 -5.11
C THR A 177 2.77 -10.94 -3.82
N THR A 178 3.26 -12.18 -3.95
CA THR A 178 3.46 -13.08 -2.82
C THR A 178 4.72 -12.74 -2.01
N LEU A 179 5.79 -12.29 -2.67
CA LEU A 179 7.05 -11.97 -2.00
C LEU A 179 6.88 -10.89 -0.91
N PRO A 180 6.22 -9.74 -1.15
CA PRO A 180 5.91 -8.75 -0.12
C PRO A 180 5.12 -9.30 1.07
N ILE A 181 4.17 -10.20 0.82
CA ILE A 181 3.37 -10.84 1.88
C ILE A 181 4.27 -11.72 2.76
N VAL A 182 5.11 -12.56 2.14
CA VAL A 182 6.08 -13.39 2.87
C VAL A 182 7.06 -12.52 3.66
N VAL A 183 7.55 -11.42 3.06
CA VAL A 183 8.41 -10.44 3.74
C VAL A 183 7.72 -9.89 4.99
N LEU A 184 6.45 -9.49 4.88
CA LEU A 184 5.67 -8.96 6.01
C LEU A 184 5.46 -10.02 7.11
N ILE A 185 5.13 -11.27 6.75
CA ILE A 185 4.90 -12.36 7.71
C ILE A 185 6.19 -12.68 8.47
N VAL A 186 7.29 -12.92 7.74
CA VAL A 186 8.61 -13.25 8.34
C VAL A 186 9.17 -12.07 9.14
N GLY A 187 8.94 -10.86 8.65
CA GLY A 187 9.36 -9.61 9.26
C GLY A 187 8.42 -9.06 10.32
N TRP A 188 7.27 -9.70 10.61
CA TRP A 188 6.18 -9.10 11.38
C TRP A 188 6.63 -8.51 12.73
N LYS A 189 7.46 -9.27 13.46
CA LYS A 189 7.98 -8.89 14.78
C LYS A 189 9.11 -7.87 14.74
N ARG A 190 9.63 -7.53 13.55
CA ARG A 190 10.69 -6.53 13.34
C ARG A 190 10.13 -5.12 13.12
N LEU A 191 8.82 -4.99 12.90
CA LEU A 191 8.15 -3.72 12.72
C LEU A 191 7.26 -3.38 13.93
N PRO A 192 7.07 -2.07 14.23
CA PRO A 192 6.01 -1.65 15.13
C PRO A 192 4.63 -2.09 14.62
N LEU A 193 3.72 -2.43 15.53
CA LEU A 193 2.39 -2.95 15.19
C LEU A 193 1.61 -2.08 14.18
N HIS A 194 1.68 -0.75 14.28
CA HIS A 194 1.00 0.16 13.36
C HIS A 194 1.55 0.12 11.93
N TYR A 195 2.83 -0.21 11.74
CA TYR A 195 3.41 -0.47 10.42
C TYR A 195 2.90 -1.80 9.86
N SER A 196 2.95 -2.87 10.66
CA SER A 196 2.56 -4.22 10.22
C SER A 196 1.07 -4.31 9.88
N LEU A 197 0.21 -3.74 10.73
CA LEU A 197 -1.24 -3.73 10.50
C LEU A 197 -1.63 -2.86 9.31
N PHE A 198 -0.96 -1.73 9.09
CA PHE A 198 -1.18 -0.92 7.89
C PHE A 198 -0.82 -1.70 6.61
N ALA A 199 0.38 -2.29 6.57
CA ALA A 199 0.80 -3.09 5.41
C ALA A 199 -0.14 -4.28 5.16
N ALA A 200 -0.52 -5.01 6.22
CA ALA A 200 -1.45 -6.12 6.12
C ALA A 200 -2.82 -5.67 5.59
N ALA A 201 -3.36 -4.55 6.10
CA ALA A 201 -4.63 -4.03 5.65
C ALA A 201 -4.60 -3.64 4.17
N VAL A 202 -3.55 -2.96 3.71
CA VAL A 202 -3.38 -2.60 2.30
C VAL A 202 -3.32 -3.84 1.41
N MET A 203 -2.54 -4.86 1.80
CA MET A 203 -2.41 -6.12 1.05
C MET A 203 -3.71 -6.91 1.00
N VAL A 204 -4.39 -7.07 2.14
CA VAL A 204 -5.68 -7.78 2.21
C VAL A 204 -6.70 -7.06 1.35
N PHE A 205 -6.82 -5.73 1.50
CA PHE A 205 -7.75 -4.94 0.71
C PHE A 205 -7.46 -5.05 -0.79
N SER A 206 -6.20 -4.94 -1.23
CA SER A 206 -5.88 -4.98 -2.66
C SER A 206 -6.18 -6.36 -3.27
N LEU A 207 -5.92 -7.43 -2.54
CA LEU A 207 -6.17 -8.82 -2.96
C LEU A 207 -7.65 -9.21 -2.95
N SER A 208 -8.48 -8.52 -2.18
CA SER A 208 -9.93 -8.75 -2.11
C SER A 208 -10.68 -8.31 -3.36
N PHE A 209 -10.04 -7.62 -4.31
CA PHE A 209 -10.67 -7.15 -5.56
C PHE A 209 -9.85 -7.58 -6.78
N PRO A 210 -9.75 -8.89 -7.06
CA PRO A 210 -9.02 -9.40 -8.23
C PRO A 210 -9.74 -9.07 -9.53
N LEU A 211 -9.02 -9.16 -10.64
CA LEU A 211 -9.64 -9.21 -11.96
C LEU A 211 -10.16 -10.63 -12.21
N LEU A 212 -11.44 -10.78 -12.56
CA LEU A 212 -12.00 -12.09 -12.95
C LEU A 212 -11.71 -12.37 -14.44
N ASN A 213 -10.44 -12.42 -14.82
CA ASN A 213 -9.98 -12.74 -16.17
C ASN A 213 -8.79 -13.72 -16.13
N ILE A 214 -8.14 -13.93 -17.29
CA ILE A 214 -6.98 -14.83 -17.41
C ILE A 214 -5.74 -14.37 -16.62
N THR A 215 -5.74 -13.15 -16.07
CA THR A 215 -4.63 -12.60 -15.28
C THR A 215 -5.12 -11.97 -13.97
N PRO A 216 -5.51 -12.77 -12.96
CA PRO A 216 -6.25 -12.26 -11.80
C PRO A 216 -5.49 -11.29 -10.90
N LEU A 217 -4.17 -11.46 -10.83
CA LEU A 217 -3.26 -10.65 -10.00
C LEU A 217 -2.67 -9.44 -10.74
N THR A 218 -3.20 -9.09 -11.91
CA THR A 218 -2.78 -7.87 -12.61
C THR A 218 -2.89 -6.66 -11.67
N SER A 219 -1.93 -5.75 -11.75
CA SER A 219 -1.78 -4.55 -10.90
C SER A 219 -1.43 -4.80 -9.44
N GLN A 220 -1.48 -6.03 -8.94
CA GLN A 220 -1.09 -6.31 -7.56
C GLN A 220 0.39 -6.02 -7.27
N PRO A 221 1.37 -6.31 -8.16
CA PRO A 221 2.77 -5.98 -7.90
C PRO A 221 3.02 -4.50 -7.58
N ARG A 222 2.37 -3.58 -8.32
CA ARG A 222 2.46 -2.14 -8.04
C ARG A 222 1.73 -1.73 -6.75
N TYR A 223 0.64 -2.40 -6.39
CA TYR A 223 -0.07 -2.14 -5.13
C TYR A 223 0.72 -2.62 -3.91
N MET A 224 1.43 -3.75 -4.01
CA MET A 224 2.32 -4.22 -2.95
C MET A 224 3.47 -3.25 -2.67
N MET A 225 3.99 -2.58 -3.71
CA MET A 225 5.02 -1.55 -3.56
C MET A 225 4.53 -0.37 -2.71
N ALA A 226 3.23 -0.03 -2.79
CA ALA A 226 2.63 1.05 -2.01
C ALA A 226 2.56 0.75 -0.50
N ALA A 227 2.64 -0.53 -0.09
CA ALA A 227 2.78 -0.94 1.29
C ALA A 227 4.22 -0.70 1.80
N PHE A 228 4.61 0.56 1.93
CA PHE A 228 5.98 0.99 2.25
C PHE A 228 6.64 0.30 3.47
N PRO A 229 5.93 -0.19 4.52
CA PRO A 229 6.59 -0.94 5.59
C PRO A 229 7.33 -2.20 5.14
N VAL A 230 6.91 -2.82 4.03
CA VAL A 230 7.64 -3.93 3.41
C VAL A 230 9.03 -3.49 2.99
N ILE A 231 9.15 -2.29 2.42
CA ILE A 231 10.44 -1.73 1.98
C ILE A 231 11.35 -1.49 3.19
N VAL A 232 10.78 -1.11 4.34
CA VAL A 232 11.53 -1.00 5.61
C VAL A 232 12.10 -2.35 6.03
N LEU A 233 11.32 -3.44 5.92
CA LEU A 233 11.79 -4.80 6.21
C LEU A 233 12.89 -5.26 5.27
N LEU A 234 12.73 -5.02 3.96
CA LEU A 234 13.77 -5.30 2.98
C LEU A 234 15.05 -4.55 3.36
N ALA A 235 14.97 -3.27 3.68
CA ALA A 235 16.13 -2.47 4.10
C ALA A 235 16.79 -3.01 5.39
N LEU A 236 16.00 -3.53 6.33
CA LEU A 236 16.52 -4.15 7.57
C LEU A 236 17.33 -5.40 7.24
N TRP A 237 16.86 -6.23 6.30
CA TRP A 237 17.58 -7.42 5.85
C TRP A 237 18.79 -7.08 4.98
N GLY A 238 18.71 -5.99 4.23
CA GLY A 238 19.83 -5.42 3.48
C GLY A 238 21.01 -4.95 4.33
N LYS A 239 20.90 -4.94 5.67
CA LYS A 239 22.09 -4.85 6.53
C LYS A 239 23.07 -5.99 6.27
N ARG A 240 22.61 -7.13 5.74
CA ARG A 240 23.44 -8.23 5.27
C ARG A 240 23.88 -7.98 3.82
N PRO A 241 25.21 -7.91 3.54
CA PRO A 241 25.70 -7.60 2.20
C PRO A 241 25.19 -8.52 1.09
N ARG A 242 25.06 -9.83 1.37
CA ARG A 242 24.54 -10.81 0.39
C ARG A 242 23.10 -10.51 -0.05
N PHE A 243 22.25 -10.06 0.88
CA PHE A 243 20.87 -9.70 0.57
C PHE A 243 20.83 -8.40 -0.24
N ASP A 244 21.64 -7.42 0.15
CA ASP A 244 21.74 -6.13 -0.56
C ASP A 244 22.21 -6.32 -2.00
N GLN A 245 23.24 -7.13 -2.21
CA GLN A 245 23.73 -7.51 -3.55
C GLN A 245 22.66 -8.25 -4.35
N PHE A 246 21.95 -9.19 -3.75
CA PHE A 246 20.86 -9.92 -4.40
C PHE A 246 19.71 -8.98 -4.83
N PHE A 247 19.33 -8.04 -3.97
CA PHE A 247 18.31 -7.06 -4.33
C PHE A 247 18.80 -6.17 -5.48
N MET A 248 20.04 -5.69 -5.40
CA MET A 248 20.62 -4.80 -6.42
C MET A 248 20.91 -5.50 -7.75
N SER A 249 21.14 -6.82 -7.77
CA SER A 249 21.31 -7.58 -9.01
C SER A 249 19.99 -7.87 -9.72
N LEU A 250 18.85 -7.82 -9.01
CA LEU A 250 17.53 -8.12 -9.58
C LEU A 250 16.64 -6.89 -9.77
N GLY A 251 16.61 -5.98 -8.80
CA GLY A 251 15.70 -4.84 -8.76
C GLY A 251 15.85 -3.89 -9.96
N PRO A 252 17.00 -3.23 -10.13
CA PRO A 252 17.24 -2.32 -11.25
C PRO A 252 17.07 -2.96 -12.64
N PRO A 253 17.59 -4.18 -12.93
CA PRO A 253 17.36 -4.81 -14.23
C PRO A 253 15.88 -5.09 -14.50
N LEU A 254 15.13 -5.55 -13.51
CA LEU A 254 13.68 -5.77 -13.66
C LEU A 254 12.92 -4.46 -13.83
N LEU A 255 13.33 -3.39 -13.14
CA LEU A 255 12.79 -2.05 -13.35
C LEU A 255 13.02 -1.57 -14.78
N VAL A 256 14.24 -1.76 -15.32
CA VAL A 256 14.55 -1.42 -16.71
C VAL A 256 13.68 -2.25 -17.66
N LEU A 257 13.59 -3.56 -17.45
CA LEU A 257 12.74 -4.43 -18.27
C LEU A 257 11.28 -3.97 -18.27
N ASN A 258 10.69 -3.75 -17.09
CA ASN A 258 9.32 -3.27 -16.95
C ASN A 258 9.13 -1.89 -17.59
N THR A 259 10.12 -1.02 -17.51
CA THR A 259 10.08 0.30 -18.16
C THR A 259 10.10 0.18 -19.68
N VAL A 260 10.96 -0.68 -20.23
CA VAL A 260 11.04 -0.94 -21.68
C VAL A 260 9.72 -1.54 -22.18
N LEU A 261 9.17 -2.52 -21.47
CA LEU A 261 7.87 -3.12 -21.79
C LEU A 261 6.76 -2.07 -21.78
N PHE A 262 6.69 -1.24 -20.74
CA PHE A 262 5.69 -0.19 -20.61
C PHE A 262 5.76 0.84 -21.75
N VAL A 263 6.96 1.33 -22.08
CA VAL A 263 7.17 2.28 -23.19
C VAL A 263 6.91 1.63 -24.55
N SER A 264 7.08 0.31 -24.65
CA SER A 264 6.76 -0.48 -25.85
C SER A 264 5.28 -0.89 -25.94
N HIS A 265 4.39 -0.24 -25.16
CA HIS A 265 2.95 -0.49 -25.11
C HIS A 265 2.53 -1.89 -24.61
N TYR A 266 3.42 -2.62 -23.93
CA TYR A 266 3.01 -3.81 -23.19
C TYR A 266 2.42 -3.42 -21.84
N TRP A 267 1.34 -4.11 -21.47
CA TRP A 267 0.75 -3.96 -20.14
C TRP A 267 1.67 -4.57 -19.08
N VAL A 268 2.21 -3.72 -18.22
CA VAL A 268 3.00 -4.09 -17.04
C VAL A 268 2.15 -3.76 -15.83
N ALA A 269 1.97 -4.72 -14.91
CA ALA A 269 1.21 -4.60 -13.66
C ALA A 269 0.00 -3.64 -13.70
#